data_AF-A0A9D8LAN6-F1
#
_entry.id   AF-A0A9D8LAN6-F1
#
_cell.length_a   1.000
_cell.length_b   1.000
_cell.length_c   1.000
_cell.angle_alpha   90.00
_cell.angle_beta   90.00
_cell.angle_gamma   90.00
#
_symmetry.space_group_name_H-M   'P 1'
#
loop_
_entity.id
_entity.type
_entity.pdbx_description
1 polymer ?
#
loop_
_entity_poly.entity_id
_entity_poly.type
_entity_poly.pdbx_seq_one_letter_code
_entity_poly.pdbx_strand_id
1 'polypeptide(L)'
;MSRFKAWMDRMGFNGKQVTAAGEAIGVKSYNTVKVRMIDKDDLSKTELLAMAALRAGLQPWSEDTDAELVKTRRIIEIAKQAA
;
A
#
# COMPACT_ATOMS: atom_id res chain seq x y z
N MET A 1 -10.88 0.94 -14.54
CA MET A 1 -9.94 1.73 -13.71
C MET A 1 -8.84 0.79 -13.22
N SER A 2 -7.56 1.18 -13.21
CA SER A 2 -6.50 0.30 -12.67
C SER A 2 -6.63 0.14 -11.16
N ARG A 3 -6.14 -0.99 -10.61
CA ARG A 3 -6.15 -1.26 -9.16
C ARG A 3 -5.36 -0.18 -8.39
N PHE A 4 -4.24 0.26 -8.96
CA PHE A 4 -3.42 1.33 -8.39
C PHE A 4 -4.18 2.66 -8.34
N LYS A 5 -4.85 3.04 -9.43
CA LYS A 5 -5.67 4.26 -9.48
C LYS A 5 -6.82 4.20 -8.47
N ALA A 6 -7.50 3.06 -8.37
CA ALA A 6 -8.60 2.89 -7.41
C ALA A 6 -8.12 2.99 -5.96
N TRP A 7 -6.94 2.45 -5.66
CA TRP A 7 -6.32 2.59 -4.35
C TRP A 7 -5.91 4.04 -4.06
N MET A 8 -5.30 4.73 -5.03
CA MET A 8 -4.94 6.15 -4.89
C MET A 8 -6.15 7.02 -4.53
N ASP A 9 -7.25 6.86 -5.28
CA ASP A 9 -8.47 7.62 -5.04
C ASP A 9 -9.03 7.34 -3.63
N ARG A 10 -8.96 6.08 -3.16
CA ARG A 10 -9.38 5.70 -1.78
C ARG A 10 -8.45 6.22 -0.68
N MET A 11 -7.20 6.48 -1.02
CA MET A 11 -6.22 7.11 -0.14
C MET A 11 -6.32 8.64 -0.16
N GLY A 12 -7.17 9.22 -1.03
CA GLY A 12 -7.36 10.66 -1.16
C GLY A 12 -6.32 11.35 -2.05
N PHE A 13 -5.49 10.59 -2.77
CA PHE A 13 -4.59 11.18 -3.76
C PHE A 13 -5.37 11.65 -4.97
N ASN A 14 -5.03 12.84 -5.47
CA ASN A 14 -5.57 13.32 -6.73
C ASN A 14 -4.77 12.79 -7.94
N GLY A 15 -5.35 12.87 -9.14
CA GLY A 15 -4.74 12.36 -10.37
C GLY A 15 -3.41 13.03 -10.78
N LYS A 16 -2.95 14.09 -10.09
CA LYS A 16 -1.63 14.71 -10.28
C LYS A 16 -0.58 14.20 -9.28
N GLN A 17 -1.00 13.56 -8.19
CA GLN A 17 -0.14 13.01 -7.13
C GLN A 17 0.29 11.56 -7.39
N VAL A 18 0.23 11.14 -8.65
CA VAL A 18 0.60 9.78 -9.10
C VAL A 18 1.99 9.39 -8.62
N THR A 19 2.98 10.23 -8.90
CA THR A 19 4.38 10.00 -8.50
C THR A 19 4.51 9.87 -6.99
N ALA A 20 3.90 10.79 -6.22
CA ALA A 20 3.94 10.76 -4.77
C ALA A 20 3.31 9.50 -4.18
N ALA A 21 2.21 9.03 -4.75
CA ALA A 21 1.57 7.78 -4.35
C ALA A 21 2.44 6.55 -4.67
N GLY A 22 3.18 6.58 -5.79
CA GLY A 22 4.14 5.54 -6.14
C GLY A 22 5.35 5.53 -5.19
N GLU A 23 5.89 6.69 -4.88
CA GLU A 23 6.99 6.86 -3.93
C GLU A 23 6.62 6.38 -2.53
N ALA A 24 5.37 6.61 -2.09
CA ALA A 24 4.85 6.16 -0.80
C ALA A 24 4.88 4.63 -0.63
N ILE A 25 4.88 3.88 -1.73
CA ILE A 25 5.01 2.41 -1.73
C ILE A 25 6.36 1.93 -2.27
N GLY A 26 7.36 2.82 -2.34
CA GLY A 26 8.72 2.49 -2.73
C GLY A 26 9.00 2.44 -4.23
N VAL A 27 8.05 2.86 -5.08
CA VAL A 27 8.25 2.92 -6.55
C VAL A 27 8.88 4.25 -6.92
N LYS A 28 10.18 4.23 -7.25
CA LYS A 28 10.99 5.44 -7.50
C LYS A 28 10.96 5.96 -8.94
N SER A 29 10.56 5.15 -9.92
CA SER A 29 10.60 5.53 -11.34
C SER A 29 9.26 6.05 -11.82
N TYR A 30 9.23 7.32 -12.26
CA TYR A 30 8.04 7.97 -12.84
C TYR A 30 7.38 7.15 -13.96
N ASN A 31 8.19 6.54 -14.83
CA ASN A 31 7.70 5.70 -15.92
C ASN A 31 7.00 4.44 -15.39
N THR A 32 7.54 3.82 -14.34
CA THR A 32 6.92 2.66 -13.69
C THR A 32 5.60 3.04 -13.02
N VAL A 33 5.51 4.20 -12.37
CA VAL A 33 4.26 4.65 -11.74
C VAL A 33 3.18 4.95 -12.80
N LYS A 34 3.57 5.54 -13.94
CA LYS A 34 2.64 5.76 -15.07
C LYS A 34 2.10 4.46 -15.66
N VAL A 35 2.94 3.44 -15.81
CA VAL A 35 2.50 2.11 -16.27
C VAL A 35 1.45 1.54 -15.32
N ARG A 36 1.65 1.64 -13.99
CA ARG A 36 0.68 1.18 -12.97
C ARG A 36 -0.67 1.91 -13.01
N MET A 37 -0.69 3.16 -13.47
CA MET A 37 -1.93 3.91 -13.66
C MET A 37 -2.77 3.42 -14.85
N ILE A 38 -2.10 2.86 -15.86
CA ILE A 38 -2.71 2.45 -17.13
C ILE A 38 -3.05 0.95 -17.08
N ASP A 39 -2.12 0.14 -16.58
CA ASP A 39 -2.27 -1.31 -16.52
C ASP A 39 -3.14 -1.73 -15.32
N LYS A 40 -4.12 -2.59 -15.57
CA LYS A 40 -5.09 -3.02 -14.56
C LYS A 40 -4.59 -4.17 -13.69
N ASP A 41 -3.60 -4.96 -14.15
CA ASP A 41 -3.26 -6.24 -13.52
C ASP A 41 -1.77 -6.48 -13.25
N ASP A 42 -0.87 -5.55 -13.58
CA ASP A 42 0.59 -5.72 -13.40
C ASP A 42 1.13 -5.26 -12.02
N LEU A 43 0.32 -5.32 -10.97
CA LEU A 43 0.80 -5.07 -9.61
C LEU A 43 1.42 -6.35 -9.04
N SER A 44 2.71 -6.29 -8.72
CA SER A 44 3.40 -7.36 -8.03
C SER A 44 2.86 -7.55 -6.61
N LYS A 45 3.10 -8.73 -6.04
CA LYS A 45 2.79 -9.01 -4.63
C LYS A 45 3.44 -7.99 -3.69
N THR A 46 4.64 -7.54 -4.01
CA THR A 46 5.37 -6.52 -3.24
C THR A 46 4.61 -5.19 -3.21
N GLU A 47 4.12 -4.71 -4.36
CA GLU A 47 3.29 -3.49 -4.37
C GLU A 47 1.99 -3.66 -3.62
N LEU A 48 1.30 -4.79 -3.81
CA LEU A 48 0.03 -5.04 -3.14
C LEU A 48 0.20 -5.05 -1.62
N LEU A 49 1.29 -5.61 -1.12
CA LEU A 49 1.62 -5.60 0.31
C LEU A 49 1.99 -4.19 0.79
N ALA A 50 2.77 -3.43 0.03
CA ALA A 50 3.11 -2.05 0.38
C ALA A 50 1.85 -1.15 0.42
N MET A 51 0.95 -1.29 -0.55
CA MET A 51 -0.35 -0.61 -0.59
C MET A 51 -1.22 -0.96 0.61
N ALA A 52 -1.25 -2.25 1.00
CA ALA A 52 -2.00 -2.71 2.17
C ALA A 52 -1.40 -2.19 3.47
N ALA A 53 -0.08 -2.24 3.62
CA ALA A 53 0.64 -1.74 4.80
C ALA A 53 0.38 -0.24 4.99
N LEU A 54 0.53 0.55 3.92
CA LEU A 54 0.27 1.99 3.96
C LEU A 54 -1.20 2.30 4.29
N ARG A 55 -2.15 1.53 3.74
CA ARG A 55 -3.58 1.69 4.07
C ARG A 55 -3.87 1.37 5.53
N ALA A 56 -3.20 0.38 6.09
CA ALA A 56 -3.35 -0.04 7.49
C ALA A 56 -2.58 0.86 8.47
N GLY A 57 -1.82 1.84 7.98
CA GLY A 57 -0.98 2.71 8.82
C GLY A 57 0.22 1.98 9.43
N LEU A 58 0.65 0.87 8.82
CA LEU A 58 1.80 0.11 9.27
C LEU A 58 3.10 0.84 8.89
N GLN A 59 4.02 0.91 9.85
CA GLN A 59 5.37 1.41 9.61
C GLN A 59 6.21 0.36 8.88
N PRO A 60 7.28 0.79 8.17
CA PRO A 60 8.29 -0.13 7.68
C PRO A 60 8.84 -1.00 8.81
N TRP A 61 9.20 -2.24 8.47
CA TRP A 61 9.82 -3.14 9.43
C TRP A 61 11.20 -2.64 9.83
N SER A 62 11.44 -2.62 11.13
CA SER A 62 12.75 -2.50 11.78
C SER A 62 12.73 -3.35 13.05
N GLU A 63 13.88 -3.52 13.68
CA GLU A 63 13.97 -4.21 14.98
C GLU A 63 13.09 -3.54 16.04
N ASP A 64 12.98 -2.21 16.01
CA ASP A 64 12.17 -1.43 16.94
C ASP A 64 10.66 -1.58 16.69
N THR A 65 10.23 -1.69 15.43
CA THR A 65 8.79 -1.79 15.07
C THR A 65 8.26 -3.21 15.11
N ASP A 66 9.12 -4.23 15.19
CA ASP A 66 8.74 -5.65 15.18
C ASP A 66 7.73 -5.99 16.28
N ALA A 67 7.99 -5.53 17.51
CA ALA A 67 7.10 -5.75 18.65
C ALA A 67 5.71 -5.11 18.44
N GLU A 68 5.61 -3.98 17.75
CA GLU A 68 4.34 -3.31 17.44
C GLU A 68 3.59 -4.04 16.32
N LEU A 69 4.31 -4.56 15.33
CA LEU A 69 3.73 -5.37 14.26
C LEU A 69 3.13 -6.67 14.82
N VAL A 70 3.79 -7.32 15.80
CA VAL A 70 3.25 -8.50 16.50
C VAL A 70 1.95 -8.16 17.23
N LYS A 71 1.89 -7.03 17.95
CA LYS A 71 0.65 -6.56 18.60
C LYS A 71 -0.45 -6.34 17.57
N THR A 72 -0.11 -5.68 16.46
CA THR A 72 -1.06 -5.39 15.38
C THR A 72 -1.62 -6.67 14.76
N ARG A 73 -0.77 -7.68 14.52
CA ARG A 73 -1.20 -9.00 14.04
C ARG A 73 -2.24 -9.62 14.98
N ARG A 74 -2.01 -9.58 16.29
CA ARG A 74 -2.93 -10.14 17.29
C ARG A 74 -4.29 -9.45 17.27
N ILE A 75 -4.31 -8.12 17.11
CA ILE A 75 -5.57 -7.35 16.98
C ILE A 75 -6.34 -7.76 15.72
N ILE A 76 -5.65 -7.92 14.59
CA ILE A 76 -6.26 -8.36 13.33
C ILE A 76 -6.86 -9.77 13.47
N GLU A 77 -6.16 -10.69 14.15
CA GLU A 77 -6.67 -12.06 14.38
C GLU A 77 -7.96 -12.03 15.22
N ILE A 78 -8.02 -11.22 16.27
CA ILE A 78 -9.24 -11.04 17.08
C ILE A 78 -10.37 -10.45 16.23
N ALA A 79 -10.09 -9.39 15.47
CA ALA A 79 -11.10 -8.74 14.63
C ALA A 79 -11.69 -9.69 13.57
N LYS A 80 -10.88 -10.61 13.02
CA LYS A 80 -11.34 -11.62 12.07
C LYS A 80 -12.19 -12.72 12.69
N GLN A 81 -12.01 -13.00 13.98
CA GLN A 81 -12.84 -13.98 14.70
C GLN A 81 -14.20 -13.40 15.10
N ALA A 82 -14.28 -12.07 15.21
CA ALA A 82 -15.49 -11.34 15.60
C ALA A 82 -16.38 -10.92 14.41
N ALA A 83 -15.90 -11.08 13.16
CA ALA A 83 -16.59 -10.73 11.93
C ALA A 83 -17.11 -11.97 11.20
#